data_AF-A0A4Y9ZSU9-F1
#
_entry.id   AF-A0A4Y9ZSU9-F1
#
_cell.length_a   1.000
_cell.length_b   1.000
_cell.length_c   1.000
_cell.angle_alpha   90.00
_cell.angle_beta   90.00
_cell.angle_gamma   90.00
#
_symmetry.space_group_name_H-M   'P 1'
#
loop_
_entity.id
_entity.type
_entity.pdbx_description
1 polymer ?
#
loop_
_entity_poly.entity_id
_entity_poly.type
_entity_poly.pdbx_seq_one_letter_code
_entity_poly.pdbx_strand_id
1 'polypeptide(L)'
;MVDAAVKELDRLCGAQLELCNIINVEHDYVLSRFSNYTWFSKKLSDRDEQEVVDIVHKELGICDRPRWYHKLVRCPSGRGFF
;
A
#
# COMPACT_ATOMS: atom_id res chain seq x y z
N MET A 1 -10.87 21.84 -7.28
CA MET A 1 -10.74 22.56 -5.99
C MET A 1 -10.25 21.64 -4.88
N VAL A 2 -10.84 20.44 -4.72
CA VAL A 2 -10.45 19.48 -3.66
C VAL A 2 -8.98 19.04 -3.78
N ASP A 3 -8.49 18.72 -4.98
CA ASP A 3 -7.08 18.31 -5.17
C ASP A 3 -6.05 19.37 -4.75
N ALA A 4 -6.38 20.66 -4.93
CA ALA A 4 -5.50 21.75 -4.51
C ALA A 4 -5.45 21.85 -2.98
N ALA A 5 -6.59 21.63 -2.31
CA ALA A 5 -6.66 21.58 -0.85
C ALA A 5 -5.89 20.38 -0.28
N VAL A 6 -6.00 19.20 -0.91
CA VAL A 6 -5.22 18.01 -0.52
C VAL A 6 -3.72 18.29 -0.62
N LYS A 7 -3.25 18.85 -1.74
CA LYS A 7 -1.82 19.20 -1.89
C LYS A 7 -1.32 20.20 -0.85
N GLU A 8 -2.14 21.17 -0.48
CA GLU A 8 -1.76 22.12 0.56
C GLU A 8 -1.70 21.46 1.95
N LEU A 9 -2.65 20.56 2.25
CA LEU A 9 -2.61 19.76 3.47
C LEU A 9 -1.38 18.84 3.51
N ASP A 10 -1.03 18.17 2.40
CA ASP A 10 0.19 17.36 2.28
C ASP A 10 1.43 18.18 2.65
N ARG A 11 1.53 19.39 2.06
CA ARG A 11 2.63 20.31 2.29
C ARG A 11 2.71 20.75 3.76
N LEU A 12 1.57 21.05 4.39
CA LEU A 12 1.51 21.53 5.76
C LEU A 12 1.77 20.42 6.79
N CYS A 13 1.27 19.21 6.55
CA CYS A 13 1.42 18.09 7.48
C CYS A 13 2.72 17.28 7.27
N GLY A 14 3.43 17.51 6.17
CA GLY A 14 4.64 16.77 5.82
C GLY A 14 4.37 15.29 5.56
N ALA A 15 3.14 14.94 5.18
CA ALA A 15 2.74 13.59 4.84
C ALA A 15 2.04 13.60 3.48
N GLN A 16 2.25 12.56 2.68
CA GLN A 16 1.46 12.37 1.48
C GLN A 16 0.06 11.93 1.89
N LEU A 17 -0.98 12.62 1.41
CA LEU A 17 -2.37 12.25 1.65
C LEU A 17 -3.01 11.81 0.33
N GLU A 18 -3.93 10.86 0.45
CA GLU A 18 -4.72 10.38 -0.67
C GLU A 18 -6.20 10.58 -0.39
N LEU A 19 -6.87 11.24 -1.33
CA LEU A 19 -8.32 11.39 -1.34
C LEU A 19 -8.95 10.13 -1.93
N CYS A 20 -9.91 9.55 -1.22
CA CYS A 20 -10.66 8.39 -1.67
C CYS A 20 -12.16 8.68 -1.64
N ASN A 21 -12.87 8.25 -2.68
CA ASN A 21 -14.33 8.27 -2.69
C ASN A 21 -14.87 7.20 -1.76
N ILE A 22 -15.90 7.52 -1.00
CA ILE A 22 -16.58 6.55 -0.13
C ILE A 22 -18.07 6.51 -0.42
N ILE A 23 -18.68 5.36 -0.14
CA ILE A 23 -20.13 5.23 -0.14
C ILE A 23 -20.59 5.56 1.29
N ASN A 24 -20.98 6.81 1.52
CA ASN A 24 -21.53 7.29 2.78
C ASN A 24 -22.62 8.32 2.48
N VAL A 25 -23.58 8.44 3.39
CA VAL A 25 -24.76 9.32 3.24
C VAL A 25 -24.47 10.80 3.50
N GLU A 26 -23.41 11.10 4.25
CA GLU A 26 -23.08 12.45 4.72
C GLU A 26 -21.76 12.98 4.14
N HIS A 27 -20.87 12.08 3.70
CA HIS A 27 -19.53 12.42 3.24
C HIS A 27 -19.19 11.75 1.92
N ASP A 28 -18.75 12.56 0.95
CA ASP A 28 -18.38 12.07 -0.38
C ASP A 28 -16.94 11.51 -0.41
N TYR A 29 -16.08 11.98 0.50
CA TYR A 29 -14.65 11.68 0.49
C TYR A 29 -14.10 11.39 1.88
N VAL A 30 -13.04 10.59 1.90
CA VAL A 30 -12.13 10.49 3.04
C VAL A 30 -10.73 10.88 2.61
N LEU A 31 -10.01 11.47 3.56
CA LEU A 31 -8.60 11.76 3.42
C LEU A 31 -7.82 10.71 4.22
N SER A 32 -6.98 9.95 3.52
CA SER A 32 -6.14 8.92 4.15
C SER A 32 -4.68 9.35 4.10
N ARG A 33 -3.94 9.09 5.18
CA ARG A 33 -2.49 9.28 5.18
C ARG A 33 -1.85 8.12 4.42
N PHE A 34 -0.92 8.44 3.53
CA PHE A 34 -0.11 7.45 2.84
C PHE A 34 0.67 6.61 3.85
N SER A 35 0.46 5.30 3.82
CA SER A 35 1.15 4.33 4.65
C SER A 35 1.33 3.04 3.85
N ASN A 36 2.28 2.19 4.24
CA ASN A 36 2.49 0.90 3.60
C ASN A 36 1.24 0.00 3.60
N TYR A 37 0.26 0.27 4.47
CA TYR A 37 -1.00 -0.47 4.57
C TYR A 37 -2.12 0.07 3.66
N THR A 38 -2.04 1.32 3.20
CA THR A 38 -3.07 1.95 2.36
C THR A 38 -2.71 1.94 0.86
N TRP A 39 -1.62 1.25 0.51
CA TRP A 39 -0.96 1.23 -0.79
C TRP A 39 -1.58 0.20 -1.76
N PHE A 40 -2.88 0.32 -2.09
CA PHE A 40 -3.46 -0.51 -3.15
C PHE A 40 -3.17 0.07 -4.55
N SER A 41 -3.40 1.36 -4.72
CA SER A 41 -3.31 2.08 -6.00
C SER A 41 -1.89 2.16 -6.56
N LYS A 42 -0.90 2.14 -5.68
CA LYS A 42 0.52 2.27 -6.02
C LYS A 42 1.21 0.90 -6.10
N LYS A 43 0.50 -0.22 -5.88
CA LYS A 43 1.08 -1.57 -5.83
C LYS A 43 1.86 -1.82 -7.12
N LEU A 44 3.11 -2.27 -7.01
CA LEU A 44 3.88 -2.68 -8.17
C LEU A 44 3.17 -3.83 -8.90
N SER A 45 3.40 -3.93 -10.21
CA SER A 45 3.01 -5.14 -10.92
C SER A 45 3.77 -6.34 -10.33
N ASP A 46 3.20 -7.54 -10.40
CA ASP A 46 3.88 -8.72 -9.85
C ASP A 46 5.25 -8.97 -10.50
N ARG A 47 5.43 -8.51 -11.75
CA ARG A 47 6.72 -8.53 -12.46
C ARG A 47 7.72 -7.54 -11.85
N ASP A 48 7.33 -6.29 -11.67
CA ASP A 48 8.21 -5.26 -11.12
C ASP A 48 8.54 -5.54 -9.65
N GLU A 49 7.59 -6.11 -8.90
CA GLU A 49 7.82 -6.61 -7.54
C GLU A 49 8.92 -7.69 -7.54
N GLN A 50 8.85 -8.67 -8.46
CA GLN A 50 9.83 -9.73 -8.54
C GLN A 50 11.23 -9.21 -8.92
N GLU A 51 11.32 -8.27 -9.85
CA GLU A 51 12.59 -7.67 -10.26
C GLU A 51 13.27 -6.95 -9.08
N VAL A 52 12.51 -6.16 -8.31
CA VAL A 52 13.02 -5.48 -7.11
C VAL A 52 13.48 -6.50 -6.07
N VAL A 53 12.71 -7.56 -5.84
CA VAL A 53 13.07 -8.63 -4.90
C VAL A 53 14.38 -9.32 -5.30
N ASP A 54 14.55 -9.65 -6.59
CA ASP A 54 15.73 -10.33 -7.10
C ASP A 54 16.99 -9.47 -6.92
N ILE A 55 16.89 -8.16 -7.17
CA ILE A 55 17.97 -7.20 -6.93
C ILE A 55 18.33 -7.18 -5.44
N VAL A 56 17.35 -7.03 -4.55
CA VAL A 56 17.60 -6.98 -3.10
C VAL A 56 18.24 -8.28 -2.59
N HIS A 57 17.75 -9.44 -3.06
CA HIS A 57 18.31 -10.74 -2.69
C HIS A 57 19.77 -10.88 -3.13
N LYS A 58 20.06 -10.47 -4.36
CA LYS A 58 21.43 -10.50 -4.90
C LYS A 58 22.36 -9.59 -4.10
N GLU A 59 21.96 -8.35 -3.84
CA GLU A 59 22.83 -7.36 -3.19
C GLU A 59 23.03 -7.64 -1.69
N LEU A 60 22.02 -8.18 -1.01
CA LEU A 60 22.08 -8.47 0.43
C LEU A 60 22.46 -9.93 0.74
N GLY A 61 22.65 -10.78 -0.28
CA GLY A 61 22.93 -12.20 -0.09
C GLY A 61 21.79 -12.96 0.61
N ILE A 62 20.55 -12.50 0.44
CA ILE A 62 19.37 -13.12 1.06
C ILE A 62 18.89 -14.27 0.18
N CYS A 63 18.84 -15.48 0.76
CA CYS A 63 18.33 -16.68 0.11
C CYS A 63 16.86 -16.97 0.48
N ASP A 64 16.36 -16.36 1.56
CA ASP A 64 15.01 -16.58 2.05
C ASP A 64 13.98 -15.87 1.16
N ARG A 65 12.82 -16.50 0.95
CA ARG A 65 11.73 -15.86 0.19
C ARG A 65 11.12 -14.70 1.00
N PRO A 66 10.76 -13.58 0.34
CA PRO A 66 10.08 -12.48 1.01
C PRO A 66 8.74 -12.95 1.57
N ARG A 67 8.48 -12.58 2.84
CA ARG A 67 7.20 -12.82 3.52
C ARG A 67 6.40 -11.54 3.53
N TRP A 68 5.40 -11.46 2.66
CA TRP A 68 4.47 -10.35 2.62
C TRP A 68 3.30 -10.61 3.56
N TYR A 69 2.99 -9.64 4.43
CA TYR A 69 1.90 -9.74 5.40
C TYR A 69 0.51 -9.89 4.76
N HIS A 70 0.34 -9.45 3.51
CA HIS A 70 -0.92 -9.56 2.77
C HIS A 70 -1.01 -10.81 1.88
N LYS A 71 0.06 -11.59 1.72
CA LYS A 71 -0.04 -12.89 1.04
C LYS A 71 -0.71 -13.82 2.04
N LEU A 72 -1.95 -14.23 1.75
CA LEU A 72 -2.69 -15.25 2.50
C LEU A 72 -1.75 -16.42 2.76
N VAL A 73 -1.19 -16.48 3.97
CA VAL A 73 -0.50 -17.67 4.43
C VAL A 73 -1.64 -18.65 4.63
N ARG A 74 -1.75 -19.64 3.73
CA ARG A 74 -2.64 -20.77 4.00
C ARG A 74 -2.15 -21.37 5.30
N CYS A 75 -2.87 -21.10 6.38
CA CYS A 75 -2.74 -21.85 7.61
C CYS A 75 -2.86 -23.33 7.22
N PRO A 76 -2.00 -24.25 7.71
CA PRO A 76 -2.13 -25.69 7.42
C PRO A 76 -3.52 -26.26 7.73
N SER A 77 -4.30 -25.55 8.55
CA SER A 77 -5.69 -25.81 8.91
C SER A 77 -6.75 -25.27 7.91
N GLY A 78 -6.36 -24.69 6.78
CA GLY A 78 -7.27 -24.34 5.67
C GLY A 78 -8.09 -23.05 5.84
N ARG A 79 -7.87 -22.25 6.88
CA ARG A 79 -8.54 -20.95 7.06
C ARG A 79 -7.52 -19.82 6.99
N GLY A 80 -7.46 -19.13 5.85
CA GLY A 80 -6.84 -17.81 5.79
C GLY A 80 -7.83 -16.76 6.28
N PHE A 81 -7.39 -15.84 7.13
CA PHE A 81 -8.15 -14.65 7.47
C PHE A 81 -7.68 -13.49 6.59
N PHE A 82 -8.63 -12.60 6.26
CA PHE A 82 -8.51 -11.46 5.36
C PHE A 82 -7.43 -10.47 5.77
#